data_AF-A0A2G4H3V0-F1
#
_entry.id   AF-A0A2G4H3V0-F1
#
_cell.length_a   1.000
_cell.length_b   1.000
_cell.length_c   1.000
_cell.angle_alpha   90.00
_cell.angle_beta   90.00
_cell.angle_gamma   90.00
#
_symmetry.space_group_name_H-M   'P 1'
#
loop_
_entity.id
_entity.type
_entity.pdbx_description
1 polymer ?
#
loop_
_entity_poly.entity_id
_entity_poly.type
_entity_poly.pdbx_seq_one_letter_code
_entity_poly.pdbx_strand_id
1 'polypeptide(L)'
;MTPSGFVVPDLIDPIIGYRSWTIRVHPSGEPRLCSPYRRSTWQPNEVQVATCGSTNWTSPIGIRPTPRAAPGHEVPAIGCTCGVHAWRSRSAALLDAADTRGLRAVSGEIALWGGVLKHTRGWRGAFAYPQGLTVHAATTDGLCFVFTWESGQLRAVPAEELAPALSDVYGVPVSIDPGEDPLGPLPRYAPSALRLPRTHLGITAEEAALLYPQPSRRRRLVAWLTHSS
;
A
#
# COMPACT_ATOMS: atom_id res chain seq x y z
N MET A 1 17.04 45.06 -31.85
CA MET A 1 16.09 43.95 -31.78
C MET A 1 16.69 42.86 -30.91
N THR A 2 16.34 42.85 -29.63
CA THR A 2 16.66 41.75 -28.71
C THR A 2 15.81 40.55 -29.10
N PRO A 3 16.34 39.32 -29.17
CA PRO A 3 15.51 38.15 -29.44
C PRO A 3 14.53 38.00 -28.28
N SER A 4 13.24 37.99 -28.59
CA SER A 4 12.18 37.65 -27.65
C SER A 4 12.51 36.29 -27.06
N GLY A 5 12.88 36.26 -25.78
CA GLY A 5 13.17 35.01 -25.07
C GLY A 5 11.94 34.11 -25.15
N PHE A 6 12.12 32.94 -25.75
CA PHE A 6 11.10 31.90 -25.75
C PHE A 6 10.98 31.39 -24.31
N VAL A 7 9.99 31.87 -23.57
CA VAL A 7 9.66 31.35 -22.24
C VAL A 7 8.98 30.00 -22.48
N VAL A 8 9.73 28.92 -22.30
CA VAL A 8 9.17 27.57 -22.22
C VAL A 8 8.29 27.55 -20.97
N PRO A 9 6.99 27.20 -21.05
CA PRO A 9 6.18 27.11 -19.86
C PRO A 9 6.71 25.98 -18.97
N ASP A 10 7.14 26.30 -17.76
CA ASP A 10 7.60 25.33 -16.75
C ASP A 10 6.45 24.47 -16.17
N LEU A 11 5.29 24.42 -16.83
CA LEU A 11 4.13 23.62 -16.45
C LEU A 11 4.31 22.15 -16.85
N ILE A 12 5.14 21.43 -16.10
CA ILE A 12 4.95 20.00 -15.97
C ILE A 12 4.28 19.79 -14.61
N ASP A 13 2.96 19.96 -14.58
CA ASP A 13 2.16 19.51 -13.44
C ASP A 13 2.44 18.01 -13.21
N PRO A 14 2.65 17.57 -11.96
CA PRO A 14 2.91 16.17 -11.68
C PRO A 14 1.72 15.33 -12.14
N ILE A 15 1.99 14.14 -12.66
CA ILE A 15 0.93 13.19 -12.99
C ILE A 15 0.39 12.62 -11.69
N ILE A 16 -0.88 12.91 -11.40
CA ILE A 16 -1.54 12.35 -10.23
C ILE A 16 -2.00 10.91 -10.50
N GLY A 17 -1.70 10.03 -9.56
CA GLY A 17 -2.20 8.66 -9.54
C GLY A 17 -2.51 8.20 -8.12
N TYR A 18 -3.09 7.02 -8.00
CA TYR A 18 -3.57 6.48 -6.73
C TYR A 18 -2.80 5.23 -6.33
N ARG A 19 -2.54 5.05 -5.04
CA ARG A 19 -1.82 3.89 -4.51
C ARG A 19 -2.41 3.43 -3.18
N SER A 20 -2.13 2.18 -2.84
CA SER A 20 -2.36 1.58 -1.53
C SER A 20 -1.06 1.10 -0.90
N TRP A 21 -1.00 1.13 0.43
CA TRP A 21 0.14 0.74 1.25
C TRP A 21 -0.29 -0.15 2.40
N THR A 22 0.64 -0.99 2.84
CA THR A 22 0.61 -1.55 4.19
C THR A 22 1.39 -0.62 5.12
N ILE A 23 1.11 -0.67 6.42
CA ILE A 23 1.82 0.14 7.41
C ILE A 23 2.79 -0.73 8.19
N ARG A 24 4.02 -0.24 8.36
CA ARG A 24 4.97 -0.77 9.34
C ARG A 24 5.31 0.30 10.37
N VAL A 25 5.30 -0.04 11.65
CA VAL A 25 5.64 0.88 12.73
C VAL A 25 7.10 0.69 13.09
N HIS A 26 7.91 1.73 12.85
CA HIS A 26 9.34 1.80 13.18
C HIS A 26 9.57 1.68 14.70
N PRO A 27 10.75 1.24 15.19
CA PRO A 27 11.01 1.16 16.64
C PRO A 27 10.87 2.49 17.38
N SER A 28 10.97 3.63 16.68
CA SER A 28 10.66 4.96 17.26
C SER A 28 9.16 5.21 17.47
N GLY A 29 8.28 4.30 17.04
CA GLY A 29 6.83 4.45 17.09
C GLY A 29 6.22 5.05 15.83
N GLU A 30 7.03 5.56 14.90
CA GLU A 30 6.52 6.23 13.71
C GLU A 30 6.03 5.24 12.63
N PRO A 31 4.87 5.49 12.00
CA PRO A 31 4.40 4.68 10.89
C PRO A 31 5.22 4.92 9.61
N ARG A 32 5.33 3.88 8.79
CA ARG A 32 5.93 3.92 7.46
C ARG A 32 5.02 3.26 6.43
N LEU A 33 4.83 3.96 5.31
CA LEU A 33 4.15 3.46 4.13
C LEU A 33 5.04 2.42 3.44
N CYS A 34 4.56 1.18 3.39
CA CYS A 34 5.26 0.08 2.72
C CYS A 34 4.48 -0.38 1.49
N SER A 35 5.22 -0.66 0.42
CA SER A 35 4.62 -1.21 -0.79
C SER A 35 4.08 -2.62 -0.52
N PRO A 36 2.82 -2.92 -0.85
CA PRO A 36 2.28 -4.26 -0.70
C PRO A 36 2.91 -5.26 -1.68
N TYR A 37 3.53 -4.75 -2.75
CA TYR A 37 4.00 -5.52 -3.90
C TYR A 37 5.52 -5.50 -4.10
N ARG A 38 6.25 -4.77 -3.28
CA ARG A 38 7.72 -4.69 -3.34
C ARG A 38 8.20 -4.49 -1.93
N ARG A 39 9.40 -4.99 -1.61
CA ARG A 39 10.06 -4.62 -0.35
C ARG A 39 10.62 -3.20 -0.50
N SER A 40 9.73 -2.21 -0.55
CA SER A 40 10.08 -0.80 -0.60
C SER A 40 9.29 -0.05 0.47
N THR A 41 10.02 0.66 1.30
CA THR A 41 9.49 1.56 2.32
C THR A 41 9.65 2.99 1.82
N TRP A 42 8.58 3.76 1.88
CA TRP A 42 8.61 5.17 1.52
C TRP A 42 9.07 5.95 2.75
N GLN A 43 10.20 6.63 2.64
CA GLN A 43 10.71 7.41 3.76
C GLN A 43 9.93 8.74 3.87
N PRO A 44 9.67 9.22 5.09
CA PRO A 44 8.99 10.49 5.30
C PRO A 44 9.84 11.65 4.79
N ASN A 45 9.19 12.64 4.15
CA ASN A 45 9.86 13.84 3.59
C ASN A 45 10.97 13.53 2.56
N GLU A 46 11.00 12.31 2.04
CA GLU A 46 11.93 11.89 1.01
C GLU A 46 11.18 11.41 -0.23
N VAL A 47 11.71 11.77 -1.39
CA VAL A 47 11.17 11.34 -2.68
C VAL A 47 11.31 9.82 -2.82
N GLN A 48 10.21 9.14 -3.14
CA GLN A 48 10.29 7.74 -3.53
C GLN A 48 10.89 7.64 -4.94
N VAL A 49 12.17 7.27 -4.99
CA VAL A 49 12.88 6.99 -6.24
C VAL A 49 12.60 5.56 -6.68
N ALA A 50 12.23 5.38 -7.94
CA ALA A 50 12.07 4.07 -8.56
C ALA A 50 13.43 3.45 -8.87
N THR A 51 13.57 2.16 -8.62
CA THR A 51 14.78 1.40 -8.94
C THR A 51 14.44 0.19 -9.82
N CYS A 52 15.42 -0.25 -10.64
CA CYS A 52 15.35 -1.51 -11.35
C CYS A 52 16.36 -2.52 -10.78
N GLY A 53 15.89 -3.66 -10.26
CA GLY A 53 16.71 -4.63 -9.51
C GLY A 53 16.86 -4.20 -8.04
N SER A 54 16.69 -5.05 -7.02
CA SER A 54 17.20 -6.42 -6.84
C SER A 54 16.30 -7.33 -6.00
N THR A 55 15.01 -7.05 -5.80
CA THR A 55 14.17 -8.03 -5.08
C THR A 55 13.49 -8.98 -6.07
N ASN A 56 13.89 -10.24 -6.01
CA ASN A 56 13.10 -11.37 -6.49
C ASN A 56 11.67 -11.22 -5.96
N TRP A 57 10.78 -10.72 -6.82
CA TRP A 57 9.35 -10.83 -6.55
C TRP A 57 8.99 -12.29 -6.78
N THR A 58 9.08 -13.09 -5.72
CA THR A 58 8.41 -14.38 -5.67
C THR A 58 6.92 -14.07 -5.53
N SER A 59 6.18 -14.23 -6.62
CA SER A 59 4.73 -14.34 -6.50
C SER A 59 4.42 -15.49 -5.52
N PRO A 60 3.34 -15.41 -4.72
CA PRO A 60 2.87 -16.54 -3.91
C PRO A 60 2.60 -17.82 -4.72
N ILE A 61 2.57 -17.70 -6.05
CA ILE A 61 2.28 -18.76 -7.04
C ILE A 61 3.57 -19.15 -7.83
N GLY A 62 4.76 -18.81 -7.33
CA GLY A 62 6.06 -19.19 -7.91
C GLY A 62 6.82 -18.05 -8.60
N ILE A 63 8.06 -18.33 -9.05
CA ILE A 63 8.92 -17.35 -9.74
C ILE A 63 8.37 -17.13 -11.16
N ARG A 64 7.56 -16.08 -11.36
CA ARG A 64 7.31 -15.58 -12.72
C ARG A 64 8.41 -14.57 -13.08
N PRO A 65 9.21 -14.80 -14.14
CA PRO A 65 10.17 -13.81 -14.61
C PRO A 65 9.41 -12.54 -14.96
N THR A 66 9.72 -11.46 -14.26
CA THR A 66 9.19 -10.13 -14.60
C THR A 66 10.02 -9.59 -15.76
N PRO A 67 9.40 -8.99 -16.80
CA PRO A 67 10.14 -8.32 -17.85
C PRO A 67 11.12 -7.30 -17.25
N ARG A 68 12.41 -7.49 -17.57
CA ARG A 68 13.53 -6.67 -17.12
C ARG A 68 14.30 -6.20 -18.35
N ALA A 69 14.51 -4.89 -18.42
CA ALA A 69 15.52 -4.35 -19.34
C ALA A 69 16.92 -4.60 -18.76
N ALA A 70 17.95 -4.43 -19.59
CA ALA A 70 19.35 -4.60 -19.18
C ALA A 70 19.69 -3.71 -17.96
N PRO A 71 20.55 -4.16 -17.02
CA PRO A 71 20.98 -3.34 -15.90
C PRO A 71 21.45 -1.95 -16.33
N GLY A 72 21.19 -0.93 -15.50
CA GLY A 72 21.62 0.46 -15.78
C GLY A 72 20.75 1.22 -16.78
N HIS A 73 19.59 0.68 -17.17
CA HIS A 73 18.63 1.40 -18.01
C HIS A 73 17.93 2.55 -17.24
N GLU A 74 17.39 3.53 -17.97
CA GLU A 74 16.59 4.62 -17.39
C GLU A 74 15.31 4.09 -16.73
N VAL A 75 14.99 4.56 -15.53
CA VAL A 75 13.81 4.11 -14.79
C VAL A 75 12.73 5.21 -14.81
N PRO A 76 11.50 4.93 -15.26
CA PRO A 76 10.99 3.66 -15.79
C PRO A 76 11.34 3.45 -17.27
N ALA A 77 11.59 2.19 -17.68
CA ALA A 77 11.84 1.85 -19.09
C ALA A 77 10.64 1.20 -19.78
N ILE A 78 10.54 1.44 -21.09
CA ILE A 78 9.69 0.66 -22.00
C ILE A 78 10.18 -0.80 -22.00
N GLY A 79 9.25 -1.76 -21.98
CA GLY A 79 9.60 -3.18 -21.90
C GLY A 79 10.04 -3.69 -20.52
N CYS A 80 10.15 -2.81 -19.51
CA CYS A 80 10.40 -3.18 -18.12
C CYS A 80 9.17 -2.93 -17.23
N THR A 81 9.14 -3.59 -16.06
CA THR A 81 8.10 -3.41 -15.03
C THR A 81 8.51 -2.47 -13.89
N CYS A 82 9.69 -1.86 -13.98
CA CYS A 82 10.20 -0.88 -13.02
C CYS A 82 9.38 0.43 -13.02
N GLY A 83 9.64 1.27 -12.03
CA GLY A 83 8.88 2.50 -11.79
C GLY A 83 8.01 2.41 -10.53
N VAL A 84 7.65 3.56 -9.98
CA VAL A 84 6.61 3.66 -8.96
C VAL A 84 5.26 3.55 -9.64
N HIS A 85 4.55 2.43 -9.41
CA HIS A 85 3.22 2.21 -9.96
C HIS A 85 2.17 3.05 -9.24
N ALA A 86 1.27 3.64 -10.03
CA ALA A 86 0.07 4.31 -9.57
C ALA A 86 -1.12 3.91 -10.44
N TRP A 87 -2.29 3.71 -9.83
CA TRP A 87 -3.57 3.53 -10.51
C TRP A 87 -4.07 4.87 -11.06
N ARG A 88 -4.86 4.83 -12.14
CA ARG A 88 -5.46 6.08 -12.69
C ARG A 88 -6.66 6.59 -11.91
N SER A 89 -7.33 5.73 -11.15
CA SER A 89 -8.52 6.08 -10.41
C SER A 89 -8.44 5.59 -8.97
N ARG A 90 -9.05 6.37 -8.08
CA ARG A 90 -9.19 6.04 -6.65
C ARG A 90 -9.87 4.69 -6.45
N SER A 91 -10.95 4.42 -7.19
CA SER A 91 -11.70 3.16 -7.10
C SER A 91 -10.84 1.94 -7.45
N ALA A 92 -9.95 2.03 -8.44
CA ALA A 92 -9.06 0.93 -8.76
C ALA A 92 -8.02 0.68 -7.66
N ALA A 93 -7.47 1.74 -7.06
CA ALA A 93 -6.59 1.61 -5.91
C ALA A 93 -7.32 1.08 -4.67
N LEU A 94 -8.58 1.45 -4.47
CA LEU A 94 -9.41 0.96 -3.37
C LEU A 94 -9.78 -0.51 -3.55
N LEU A 95 -10.16 -0.93 -4.76
CA LEU A 95 -10.40 -2.34 -5.08
C LEU A 95 -9.15 -3.19 -4.85
N ASP A 96 -7.98 -2.66 -5.26
CA ASP A 96 -6.70 -3.27 -4.96
C ASP A 96 -6.43 -3.36 -3.45
N ALA A 97 -6.76 -2.32 -2.68
CA ALA A 97 -6.65 -2.35 -1.22
C ALA A 97 -7.60 -3.39 -0.57
N ALA A 98 -8.87 -3.40 -0.99
CA ALA A 98 -9.93 -4.24 -0.47
C ALA A 98 -9.68 -5.74 -0.67
N ASP A 99 -9.05 -6.14 -1.78
CA ASP A 99 -8.66 -7.53 -2.05
C ASP A 99 -7.70 -8.10 -0.98
N THR A 100 -7.12 -7.24 -0.13
CA THR A 100 -6.23 -7.65 0.97
C THR A 100 -6.81 -7.56 2.38
N ARG A 101 -8.13 -7.43 2.53
CA ARG A 101 -8.82 -7.59 3.83
C ARG A 101 -8.32 -6.69 4.95
N GLY A 102 -8.04 -5.43 4.64
CA GLY A 102 -7.57 -4.45 5.62
C GLY A 102 -6.08 -4.53 5.94
N LEU A 103 -5.31 -5.43 5.32
CA LEU A 103 -3.84 -5.41 5.42
C LEU A 103 -3.23 -4.21 4.65
N ARG A 104 -3.93 -3.72 3.61
CA ARG A 104 -3.65 -2.44 2.95
C ARG A 104 -4.45 -1.33 3.63
N ALA A 105 -4.05 -0.99 4.85
CA ALA A 105 -4.74 -0.04 5.73
C ALA A 105 -4.80 1.39 5.17
N VAL A 106 -3.96 1.74 4.19
CA VAL A 106 -3.87 3.11 3.68
C VAL A 106 -3.93 3.13 2.15
N SER A 107 -4.71 4.06 1.60
CA SER A 107 -4.63 4.43 0.18
C SER A 107 -4.47 5.94 0.05
N GLY A 108 -4.23 6.44 -1.16
CA GLY A 108 -3.99 7.87 -1.32
C GLY A 108 -3.53 8.26 -2.71
N GLU A 109 -3.49 9.57 -2.91
CA GLU A 109 -2.96 10.20 -4.10
C GLU A 109 -1.45 10.34 -3.99
N ILE A 110 -0.77 10.12 -5.11
CA ILE A 110 0.65 10.36 -5.26
C ILE A 110 0.87 11.25 -6.49
N ALA A 111 1.77 12.21 -6.33
CA ALA A 111 2.36 12.93 -7.45
C ALA A 111 3.44 12.05 -8.07
N LEU A 112 3.49 11.97 -9.40
CA LEU A 112 4.54 11.33 -10.18
C LEU A 112 5.24 12.36 -11.05
N TRP A 113 6.57 12.29 -11.10
CA TRP A 113 7.38 13.18 -11.95
C TRP A 113 8.70 12.52 -12.40
N GLY A 114 9.49 13.27 -13.16
CA GLY A 114 10.64 12.76 -13.91
C GLY A 114 10.18 11.99 -15.14
N GLY A 115 10.74 10.81 -15.39
CA GLY A 115 10.23 9.90 -16.41
C GLY A 115 8.90 9.27 -15.97
N VAL A 116 7.82 9.50 -16.71
CA VAL A 116 6.52 8.86 -16.43
C VAL A 116 6.02 8.12 -17.66
N LEU A 117 5.72 6.82 -17.49
CA LEU A 117 5.16 5.97 -18.53
C LEU A 117 3.72 5.61 -18.22
N LYS A 118 2.85 5.78 -19.21
CA LYS A 118 1.48 5.24 -19.18
C LYS A 118 1.54 3.72 -19.23
N HIS A 119 0.82 3.07 -18.32
CA HIS A 119 0.64 1.62 -18.29
C HIS A 119 -0.85 1.27 -18.39
N THR A 120 -1.21 0.03 -18.74
CA THR A 120 -2.61 -0.37 -19.03
C THR A 120 -3.60 0.07 -17.94
N ARG A 121 -3.20 -0.04 -16.68
CA ARG A 121 -4.03 0.24 -15.50
C ARG A 121 -3.72 1.56 -14.80
N GLY A 122 -2.76 2.33 -15.31
CA GLY A 122 -2.10 3.31 -14.46
C GLY A 122 -0.95 4.07 -15.12
N TRP A 123 -0.03 4.45 -14.25
CA TRP A 123 1.20 5.15 -14.53
C TRP A 123 2.36 4.46 -13.83
N ARG A 124 3.57 4.68 -14.33
CA ARG A 124 4.82 4.34 -13.66
C ARG A 124 5.70 5.57 -13.70
N GLY A 125 6.06 6.13 -12.56
CA GLY A 125 6.95 7.28 -12.45
C GLY A 125 8.37 6.90 -12.01
N ALA A 126 9.33 7.76 -12.34
CA ALA A 126 10.70 7.70 -11.82
C ALA A 126 10.73 8.15 -10.36
N PHE A 127 9.94 9.17 -10.05
CA PHE A 127 9.79 9.74 -8.73
C PHE A 127 8.33 9.75 -8.31
N ALA A 128 8.11 9.66 -7.00
CA ALA A 128 6.79 9.83 -6.43
C ALA A 128 6.84 10.36 -5.00
N TYR A 129 5.78 11.04 -4.59
CA TYR A 129 5.53 11.36 -3.18
C TYR A 129 4.02 11.41 -2.92
N PRO A 130 3.54 11.05 -1.72
CA PRO A 130 2.13 11.21 -1.37
C PRO A 130 1.70 12.67 -1.47
N GLN A 131 0.43 12.89 -1.82
CA GLN A 131 -0.20 14.22 -1.80
C GLN A 131 -1.37 14.26 -0.81
N GLY A 132 -1.98 13.11 -0.56
CA GLY A 132 -2.99 12.93 0.47
C GLY A 132 -3.23 11.45 0.70
N LEU A 133 -3.54 11.10 1.95
CA LEU A 133 -3.76 9.72 2.36
C LEU A 133 -5.18 9.54 2.92
N THR A 134 -5.66 8.31 2.85
CA THR A 134 -6.89 7.85 3.47
C THR A 134 -6.56 6.58 4.24
N VAL A 135 -6.78 6.60 5.56
CA VAL A 135 -6.73 5.44 6.44
C VAL A 135 -8.08 4.74 6.38
N HIS A 136 -8.07 3.43 6.13
CA HIS A 136 -9.27 2.60 6.02
C HIS A 136 -9.43 1.77 7.28
N ALA A 137 -10.46 2.05 8.08
CA ALA A 137 -10.81 1.19 9.19
C ALA A 137 -11.17 -0.21 8.67
N ALA A 138 -10.54 -1.24 9.25
CA ALA A 138 -10.80 -2.64 8.93
C ALA A 138 -11.92 -3.24 9.78
N THR A 139 -12.32 -2.57 10.86
CA THR A 139 -13.38 -2.98 11.77
C THR A 139 -14.38 -1.84 11.98
N THR A 140 -15.61 -2.19 12.40
CA THR A 140 -16.64 -1.20 12.79
C THR A 140 -16.20 -0.34 13.96
N ASP A 141 -15.32 -0.87 14.81
CA ASP A 141 -14.74 -0.15 15.95
C ASP A 141 -13.55 0.76 15.55
N GLY A 142 -13.34 1.00 14.26
CA GLY A 142 -12.33 1.96 13.78
C GLY A 142 -10.88 1.44 13.76
N LEU A 143 -10.64 0.13 13.89
CA LEU A 143 -9.28 -0.40 13.98
C LEU A 143 -8.64 -0.65 12.61
N CYS A 144 -7.35 -0.35 12.50
CA CYS A 144 -6.49 -0.67 11.37
C CYS A 144 -5.44 -1.71 11.76
N PHE A 145 -5.00 -2.51 10.79
CA PHE A 145 -3.94 -3.48 11.00
C PHE A 145 -2.60 -2.96 10.48
N VAL A 146 -1.60 -2.94 11.35
CA VAL A 146 -0.23 -2.50 11.06
C VAL A 146 0.75 -3.60 11.43
N PHE A 147 1.93 -3.59 10.82
CA PHE A 147 3.00 -4.55 11.15
C PHE A 147 4.07 -3.88 12.02
N THR A 148 4.63 -4.60 12.97
CA THR A 148 5.83 -4.15 13.67
C THR A 148 7.05 -4.20 12.74
N TRP A 149 8.02 -3.31 12.98
CA TRP A 149 9.23 -3.27 12.15
C TRP A 149 10.13 -4.49 12.32
N GLU A 150 10.40 -4.91 13.56
CA GLU A 150 11.40 -5.96 13.82
C GLU A 150 10.83 -7.36 13.63
N SER A 151 9.73 -7.68 14.30
CA SER A 151 9.11 -9.01 14.26
C SER A 151 8.21 -9.23 13.04
N GLY A 152 7.77 -8.16 12.37
CA GLY A 152 6.75 -8.25 11.31
C GLY A 152 5.41 -8.77 11.81
N GLN A 153 5.17 -8.66 13.11
CA GLN A 153 3.95 -9.09 13.79
C GLN A 153 2.83 -8.10 13.48
N LEU A 154 1.62 -8.61 13.29
CA LEU A 154 0.46 -7.77 13.05
C LEU A 154 -0.06 -7.21 14.38
N ARG A 155 -0.47 -5.96 14.40
CA ARG A 155 -1.09 -5.28 15.53
C ARG A 155 -2.32 -4.50 15.06
N ALA A 156 -3.33 -4.42 15.92
CA ALA A 156 -4.43 -3.49 15.73
C ALA A 156 -4.07 -2.12 16.34
N VAL A 157 -4.36 -1.04 15.61
CA VAL A 157 -4.18 0.35 16.04
C VAL A 157 -5.42 1.14 15.62
N PRO A 158 -5.98 2.03 16.45
CA PRO A 158 -7.12 2.85 16.06
C PRO A 158 -6.78 3.77 14.88
N ALA A 159 -7.72 3.92 13.94
CA ALA A 159 -7.54 4.80 12.79
C ALA A 159 -7.33 6.26 13.20
N GLU A 160 -7.97 6.69 14.30
CA GLU A 160 -7.84 8.02 14.89
C GLU A 160 -6.45 8.29 15.48
N GLU A 161 -5.69 7.25 15.84
CA GLU A 161 -4.29 7.39 16.25
C GLU A 161 -3.34 7.34 15.04
N LEU A 162 -3.64 6.46 14.08
CA LEU A 162 -2.79 6.23 12.92
C LEU A 162 -2.81 7.42 11.94
N ALA A 163 -3.98 8.03 11.71
CA ALA A 163 -4.14 9.13 10.78
C ALA A 163 -3.30 10.38 11.11
N PRO A 164 -3.36 10.95 12.33
CA PRO A 164 -2.51 12.08 12.69
C PRO A 164 -1.03 11.71 12.67
N ALA A 165 -0.65 10.50 13.13
CA ALA A 165 0.75 10.06 13.08
C ALA A 165 1.29 9.98 11.63
N LEU A 166 0.48 9.56 10.66
CA LEU A 166 0.85 9.59 9.24
C LEU A 166 0.92 11.02 8.70
N SER A 167 -0.02 11.89 9.10
CA SER A 167 -0.05 13.29 8.70
C SER A 167 1.22 14.01 9.15
N ASP A 168 1.59 13.85 10.41
CA ASP A 168 2.77 14.49 11.02
C ASP A 168 4.06 14.03 10.35
N VAL A 169 4.18 12.72 10.11
CA VAL A 169 5.39 12.13 9.56
C VAL A 169 5.57 12.49 8.08
N TYR A 170 4.53 12.37 7.26
CA TYR A 170 4.64 12.59 5.82
C TYR A 170 4.35 14.03 5.37
N GLY A 171 3.82 14.89 6.25
CA GLY A 171 3.49 16.27 5.93
C GLY A 171 2.40 16.41 4.88
N VAL A 172 1.48 15.44 4.80
CA VAL A 172 0.36 15.41 3.84
C VAL A 172 -0.97 15.26 4.57
N PRO A 173 -2.07 15.82 4.04
CA PRO A 173 -3.39 15.64 4.64
C PRO A 173 -3.77 14.15 4.68
N VAL A 174 -4.31 13.72 5.82
CA VAL A 174 -4.78 12.34 6.03
C VAL A 174 -6.24 12.37 6.47
N SER A 175 -7.10 11.65 5.75
CA SER A 175 -8.49 11.42 6.13
C SER A 175 -8.68 10.01 6.68
N ILE A 176 -9.71 9.80 7.50
CA ILE A 176 -10.16 8.47 7.90
C ILE A 176 -11.41 8.14 7.09
N ASP A 177 -11.39 7.00 6.41
CA ASP A 177 -12.59 6.37 5.89
C ASP A 177 -13.13 5.44 7.00
N PRO A 178 -14.31 5.75 7.58
CA PRO A 178 -14.88 4.97 8.68
C PRO A 178 -15.27 3.55 8.26
N GLY A 179 -15.09 3.17 6.99
CA GLY A 179 -15.44 1.84 6.50
C GLY A 179 -16.95 1.71 6.26
N GLU A 180 -17.67 2.82 6.17
CA GLU A 180 -19.00 2.85 5.56
C GLU A 180 -18.81 2.58 4.07
N ASP A 181 -18.91 1.30 3.72
CA ASP A 181 -18.80 0.70 2.39
C ASP A 181 -18.95 1.69 1.21
N PRO A 182 -17.83 2.24 0.67
CA PRO A 182 -17.87 3.16 -0.46
C PRO A 182 -18.31 2.49 -1.77
N LEU A 183 -18.52 1.17 -1.77
CA LEU A 183 -18.75 0.35 -2.96
C LEU A 183 -20.11 -0.37 -2.94
N GLY A 184 -20.89 -0.27 -1.85
CA GLY A 184 -21.97 -1.24 -1.58
C GLY A 184 -21.39 -2.66 -1.41
N PRO A 185 -22.20 -3.66 -0.99
CA PRO A 185 -21.70 -4.93 -0.47
C PRO A 185 -20.62 -5.48 -1.39
N LEU A 186 -19.35 -5.38 -0.94
CA LEU A 186 -18.21 -5.90 -1.67
C LEU A 186 -18.57 -7.30 -2.15
N PRO A 187 -18.37 -7.65 -3.43
CA PRO A 187 -18.66 -8.99 -3.89
C PRO A 187 -17.99 -9.95 -2.92
N ARG A 188 -18.80 -10.82 -2.29
CA ARG A 188 -18.38 -11.75 -1.24
C ARG A 188 -17.33 -12.70 -1.81
N TYR A 189 -16.09 -12.25 -1.90
CA TYR A 189 -14.99 -13.06 -2.38
C TYR A 189 -14.42 -13.86 -1.22
N ALA A 190 -14.56 -15.18 -1.36
CA ALA A 190 -14.03 -16.18 -0.46
C ALA A 190 -12.48 -16.15 -0.44
N PRO A 191 -11.82 -16.49 0.69
CA PRO A 191 -10.37 -16.62 0.74
C PRO A 191 -9.93 -17.86 -0.02
N SER A 192 -9.11 -17.66 -1.05
CA SER A 192 -8.32 -18.77 -1.60
C SER A 192 -6.82 -18.51 -1.57
N ALA A 193 -6.34 -17.28 -1.28
CA ALA A 193 -4.95 -16.94 -1.57
C ALA A 193 -4.09 -16.40 -0.41
N LEU A 194 -4.62 -16.17 0.78
CA LEU A 194 -3.78 -15.93 1.97
C LEU A 194 -3.52 -17.25 2.70
N ARG A 195 -2.61 -18.07 2.16
CA ARG A 195 -1.76 -18.93 3.02
C ARG A 195 -0.72 -18.01 3.64
N LEU A 196 -1.11 -17.24 4.65
CA LEU A 196 -0.11 -16.66 5.55
C LEU A 196 0.46 -17.84 6.36
N PRO A 197 1.78 -18.08 6.35
CA PRO A 197 2.36 -19.13 7.17
C PRO A 197 2.02 -18.90 8.65
N ARG A 198 1.72 -20.02 9.34
CA ARG A 198 1.16 -20.15 10.70
C ARG A 198 1.96 -19.44 11.81
N THR A 199 3.11 -18.85 11.51
CA THR A 199 4.13 -18.46 12.49
C THR A 199 4.38 -16.95 12.60
N HIS A 200 3.84 -16.12 11.70
CA HIS A 200 4.20 -14.69 11.64
C HIS A 200 3.15 -13.71 12.15
N LEU A 201 1.94 -14.17 12.49
CA LEU A 201 0.87 -13.22 12.81
C LEU A 201 0.99 -12.65 14.22
N GLY A 202 1.42 -13.44 15.22
CA GLY A 202 1.50 -13.00 16.63
C GLY A 202 0.25 -12.27 17.13
N ILE A 203 -0.89 -12.46 16.46
CA ILE A 203 -2.17 -11.91 16.87
C ILE A 203 -2.82 -12.88 17.82
N THR A 204 -3.48 -12.34 18.83
CA THR A 204 -4.36 -13.08 19.73
C THR A 204 -5.55 -13.65 18.95
N ALA A 205 -6.22 -14.66 19.52
CA ALA A 205 -7.44 -15.22 18.93
C ALA A 205 -8.56 -14.17 18.79
N GLU A 206 -8.53 -13.13 19.62
CA GLU A 206 -9.46 -12.01 19.62
C GLU A 206 -9.21 -11.05 18.45
N GLU A 207 -7.95 -10.65 18.23
CA GLU A 207 -7.52 -9.87 17.05
C GLU A 207 -7.75 -10.63 15.74
N ALA A 208 -7.55 -11.96 15.76
CA ALA A 208 -7.89 -12.81 14.64
C ALA A 208 -9.39 -12.88 14.37
N ALA A 209 -10.24 -12.84 15.41
CA ALA A 209 -11.69 -12.87 15.29
C ALA A 209 -12.28 -11.55 14.75
N LEU A 210 -11.57 -10.44 14.88
CA LEU A 210 -11.92 -9.15 14.27
C LEU A 210 -11.68 -9.15 12.74
N LEU A 211 -10.67 -9.89 12.26
CA LEU A 211 -10.43 -10.10 10.82
C LEU A 211 -11.53 -10.93 10.12
N TYR A 212 -12.39 -11.62 10.88
CA TYR A 212 -13.43 -12.51 10.36
C TYR A 212 -14.79 -12.28 11.04
N PRO A 213 -15.63 -11.36 10.56
CA PRO A 213 -16.90 -10.99 11.21
C PRO A 213 -18.01 -12.06 11.15
N GLN A 214 -17.77 -13.23 10.57
CA GLN A 214 -18.75 -14.32 10.46
C GLN A 214 -18.67 -15.27 11.69
N PRO A 215 -19.76 -15.46 12.48
CA PRO A 215 -19.77 -16.27 13.71
C PRO A 215 -19.34 -17.74 13.52
N SER A 216 -19.67 -18.33 12.36
CA SER A 216 -19.31 -19.70 11.99
C SER A 216 -17.81 -19.88 11.73
N ARG A 217 -17.11 -18.82 11.33
CA ARG A 217 -15.66 -18.83 11.08
C ARG A 217 -14.85 -18.44 12.32
N ARG A 218 -15.40 -17.58 13.20
CA ARG A 218 -14.86 -17.33 14.56
C ARG A 218 -14.70 -18.62 15.36
N ARG A 219 -15.75 -19.47 15.41
CA ARG A 219 -15.69 -20.74 16.17
C ARG A 219 -14.64 -21.73 15.66
N ARG A 220 -14.42 -21.81 14.34
CA ARG A 220 -13.39 -22.68 13.74
C ARG A 220 -11.97 -22.14 13.95
N LEU A 221 -11.78 -20.82 13.92
CA LEU A 221 -10.47 -20.20 14.13
C LEU A 221 -10.05 -20.22 15.60
N VAL A 222 -10.98 -19.93 16.53
CA VAL A 222 -10.74 -20.03 17.98
C VAL A 222 -10.47 -21.49 18.39
N ALA A 223 -11.25 -22.45 17.91
CA ALA A 223 -10.98 -23.88 18.17
C ALA A 223 -9.63 -24.33 17.60
N TRP A 224 -9.17 -23.73 16.51
CA TRP A 224 -7.87 -24.03 15.89
C TRP A 224 -6.68 -23.37 16.62
N LEU A 225 -6.90 -22.29 17.36
CA LEU A 225 -5.88 -21.62 18.18
C LEU A 225 -5.76 -22.21 19.59
N THR A 226 -6.82 -22.80 20.15
CA THR A 226 -6.83 -23.38 21.49
C THR A 226 -6.38 -24.84 21.58
N HIS A 227 -6.23 -25.55 20.45
CA HIS A 227 -5.73 -26.93 20.40
C HIS A 227 -4.20 -27.04 20.21
N SER A 228 -3.46 -26.03 20.64
CA SER A 228 -1.99 -26.05 20.69
C SER A 228 -1.52 -25.48 22.02
N SER A 229 -1.95 -26.13 23.10
CA SER A 229 -1.19 -26.23 24.35
C SER A 229 -0.63 -27.64 24.44
#